data_AF-A0A975H915-F1
#
_entry.id   AF-A0A975H915-F1
#
_cell.length_a   1.000
_cell.length_b   1.000
_cell.length_c   1.000
_cell.angle_alpha   90.00
_cell.angle_beta   90.00
_cell.angle_gamma   90.00
#
_symmetry.space_group_name_H-M   'P 1'
#
loop_
_entity.id
_entity.type
_entity.pdbx_description
1 polymer ?
#
loop_
_entity_poly.entity_id
_entity_poly.type
_entity_poly.pdbx_seq_one_letter_code
_entity_poly.pdbx_strand_id
1 'polypeptide(L)'
;MKNCIEIKKLLLPAIMILFVIVSIMILMLQAAPGKSQDRAVTLKQRITREDNTERIDYLDENGNLTVAADLGYATIIKFKGEKYRVEHFYDDQGKPVSLYPGYYALRKEINEAGYIYHITYLDQNDMPVITKEEYSDKYLTFYDTGKIKTEKYYDTSGNPVFTSTFGCGYLNEYDENGRNYKTTYLDEEDRPAVVGLGYAMILRNFYETESPYYGKPESEFYFDENGKPKALSLGQYGVHKEYDENGQMAVLTYLDEEGKPIITRKGYTTIVRSYHADNRVATEQYYDIDGNPFSLSEGQYGIKQEDNQLSYLDQNGNEAFNLKRFLYNKAWIIIPGALVIVILSAMMNRKLNAVLLLLYITVIIYMTLVYRENARGQTGGLLWQYRRLLTDHDARTGIIRNIWLFIPLGAILYRIKPKGWMLLVPIVFSILIEVIQSLLGIGFCELDDIFSNSLGGLIGFGMEKLLFEQKDILFNKSLKFGK
;
A
#
# COMPACT_ATOMS: atom_id res chain seq x y z
N MET A 1 37.05 -42.62 2.07
CA MET A 1 36.83 -41.65 3.17
C MET A 1 37.44 -40.26 2.92
N LYS A 2 38.69 -40.12 2.44
CA LYS A 2 39.30 -38.80 2.14
C LYS A 2 38.54 -37.96 1.09
N ASN A 3 38.09 -38.57 -0.03
CA ASN A 3 37.35 -37.84 -1.08
C ASN A 3 35.98 -37.30 -0.59
N CYS A 4 35.30 -37.99 0.31
CA CYS A 4 34.02 -37.55 0.86
C CYS A 4 34.19 -36.35 1.82
N ILE A 5 35.33 -36.29 2.53
CA ILE A 5 35.70 -35.16 3.38
C ILE A 5 36.09 -33.94 2.53
N GLU A 6 36.77 -34.12 1.40
CA GLU A 6 37.08 -33.00 0.49
C GLU A 6 35.87 -32.44 -0.26
N ILE A 7 34.94 -33.29 -0.70
CA ILE A 7 33.69 -32.83 -1.32
C ILE A 7 32.87 -32.00 -0.33
N LYS A 8 32.73 -32.44 0.93
CA LYS A 8 32.05 -31.66 1.98
C LYS A 8 32.71 -30.30 2.25
N LYS A 9 34.04 -30.17 2.05
CA LYS A 9 34.80 -28.93 2.26
C LYS A 9 34.54 -27.86 1.21
N LEU A 10 34.23 -28.24 -0.04
CA LEU A 10 33.88 -27.30 -1.11
C LEU A 10 32.37 -27.06 -1.23
N LEU A 11 31.56 -28.10 -0.99
CA LEU A 11 30.11 -28.04 -1.16
C LEU A 11 29.45 -27.08 -0.17
N LEU A 12 29.89 -27.08 1.09
CA LEU A 12 29.24 -26.32 2.15
C LEU A 12 29.45 -24.80 2.02
N PRO A 13 30.67 -24.27 1.75
CA PRO A 13 30.85 -22.86 1.40
C PRO A 13 30.07 -22.45 0.14
N ALA A 14 30.01 -23.30 -0.89
CA ALA A 14 29.25 -23.03 -2.10
C ALA A 14 27.73 -22.91 -1.82
N ILE A 15 27.18 -23.77 -0.97
CA ILE A 15 25.79 -23.69 -0.52
C ILE A 15 25.53 -22.37 0.24
N MET A 16 26.47 -21.90 1.07
CA MET A 16 26.29 -20.64 1.80
C MET A 16 26.36 -19.42 0.88
N ILE A 17 27.26 -19.43 -0.10
CA ILE A 17 27.32 -18.37 -1.13
C ILE A 17 26.02 -18.36 -1.94
N LEU A 18 25.53 -19.53 -2.36
CA LEU A 18 24.25 -19.64 -3.05
C LEU A 18 23.09 -19.12 -2.19
N PHE A 19 23.07 -19.44 -0.90
CA PHE A 19 22.07 -18.94 0.05
C PHE A 19 22.08 -17.40 0.15
N VAL A 20 23.27 -16.78 0.18
CA VAL A 20 23.42 -15.32 0.17
C VAL A 20 22.86 -14.73 -1.13
N ILE A 21 23.26 -15.28 -2.29
CA ILE A 21 22.82 -14.79 -3.61
C ILE A 21 21.30 -14.92 -3.76
N VAL A 22 20.74 -16.08 -3.42
CA VAL A 22 19.29 -16.32 -3.49
C VAL A 22 18.54 -15.39 -2.54
N SER A 23 19.07 -15.16 -1.33
CA SER A 23 18.45 -14.21 -0.38
C SER A 23 18.44 -12.78 -0.93
N ILE A 24 19.54 -12.31 -1.52
CA ILE A 24 19.61 -10.99 -2.15
C ILE A 24 18.64 -10.92 -3.32
N MET A 25 18.61 -11.94 -4.18
CA MET A 25 17.72 -11.98 -5.33
C MET A 25 16.25 -11.88 -4.91
N ILE A 26 15.82 -12.66 -3.90
CA ILE A 26 14.44 -12.61 -3.40
C ILE A 26 14.10 -11.25 -2.79
N LEU A 27 15.03 -10.62 -2.06
CA LEU A 27 14.81 -9.28 -1.47
C LEU A 27 14.89 -8.13 -2.49
N MET A 28 15.55 -8.34 -3.63
CA MET A 28 15.65 -7.37 -4.73
C MET A 28 14.53 -7.50 -5.75
N LEU A 29 13.88 -8.68 -5.83
CA LEU A 29 12.80 -8.95 -6.78
C LEU A 29 11.53 -8.21 -6.35
N GLN A 30 11.48 -6.90 -6.58
CA GLN A 30 10.25 -6.14 -6.48
C GLN A 30 9.24 -6.71 -7.49
N ALA A 31 7.96 -6.76 -7.10
CA ALA A 31 6.89 -7.06 -8.03
C ALA A 31 7.04 -6.17 -9.27
N ALA A 32 7.08 -6.77 -10.45
CA ALA A 32 7.30 -6.06 -11.69
C ALA A 32 6.29 -4.89 -11.81
N PRO A 33 6.73 -3.66 -12.16
CA PRO A 33 5.81 -2.61 -12.53
C PRO A 33 5.22 -2.95 -13.90
N GLY A 34 4.10 -3.68 -13.90
CA GLY A 34 3.36 -4.00 -15.11
C GLY A 34 2.18 -3.04 -15.27
N LYS A 35 2.35 -2.01 -16.10
CA LYS A 35 1.34 -1.37 -16.97
C LYS A 35 1.96 -0.15 -17.66
N SER A 36 1.57 0.11 -18.91
CA SER A 36 1.90 1.34 -19.63
C SER A 36 1.52 2.57 -18.78
N GLN A 37 2.32 3.63 -18.84
CA GLN A 37 2.01 4.92 -18.20
C GLN A 37 1.22 5.87 -19.11
N ASP A 38 1.01 5.48 -20.38
CA ASP A 38 0.37 6.35 -21.36
C ASP A 38 -1.12 6.51 -21.05
N ARG A 39 -1.57 7.76 -20.96
CA ARG A 39 -2.98 8.10 -20.72
C ARG A 39 -3.75 8.12 -22.03
N ALA A 40 -5.06 7.89 -21.97
CA ALA A 40 -5.95 7.92 -23.12
C ALA A 40 -5.84 9.21 -23.97
N VAL A 41 -5.52 10.34 -23.34
CA VAL A 41 -5.35 11.64 -24.01
C VAL A 41 -4.10 11.74 -24.89
N THR A 42 -3.05 10.96 -24.60
CA THR A 42 -1.81 10.94 -25.38
C THR A 42 -1.83 9.89 -26.49
N LEU A 43 -2.80 8.98 -26.46
CA LEU A 43 -2.95 7.88 -27.41
C LEU A 43 -3.81 8.31 -28.61
N LYS A 44 -3.47 7.81 -29.80
CA LYS A 44 -4.30 7.99 -31.00
C LYS A 44 -5.52 7.09 -30.92
N GLN A 45 -6.68 7.60 -31.31
CA GLN A 45 -7.92 6.80 -31.37
C GLN A 45 -8.21 6.36 -32.79
N ARG A 46 -8.49 5.07 -32.97
CA ARG A 46 -9.07 4.53 -34.20
C ARG A 46 -10.51 4.12 -33.92
N ILE A 47 -11.45 4.70 -34.66
CA ILE A 47 -12.88 4.44 -34.51
C ILE A 47 -13.39 3.69 -35.74
N THR A 48 -14.02 2.54 -35.52
CA THR A 48 -14.68 1.74 -36.55
C THR A 48 -16.16 1.64 -36.20
N ARG A 49 -17.04 1.92 -37.18
CA ARG A 49 -18.50 1.88 -36.99
C ARG A 49 -19.11 0.91 -38.00
N GLU A 50 -19.89 -0.02 -37.49
CA GLU A 50 -20.61 -1.03 -38.28
C GLU A 50 -22.02 -1.18 -37.70
N ASP A 51 -23.06 -0.92 -38.49
CA ASP A 51 -24.48 -0.97 -38.10
C ASP A 51 -24.76 -0.34 -36.72
N ASN A 52 -24.90 -1.18 -35.70
CA ASN A 52 -25.23 -0.82 -34.31
C ASN A 52 -24.02 -0.89 -33.37
N THR A 53 -22.81 -1.07 -33.89
CA THR A 53 -21.58 -1.26 -33.13
C THR A 53 -20.57 -0.16 -33.43
N GLU A 54 -20.01 0.44 -32.38
CA GLU A 54 -18.87 1.36 -32.45
C GLU A 54 -17.69 0.76 -31.68
N ARG A 55 -16.58 0.51 -32.38
CA ARG A 55 -15.32 0.06 -31.78
C ARG A 55 -14.35 1.24 -31.71
N ILE A 56 -13.71 1.42 -30.57
CA ILE A 56 -12.67 2.43 -30.35
C ILE A 56 -11.42 1.71 -29.84
N ASP A 57 -10.33 1.84 -30.58
CA ASP A 57 -9.00 1.32 -30.23
C ASP A 57 -8.06 2.47 -29.84
N TYR A 58 -7.27 2.28 -28.79
CA TYR A 58 -6.22 3.22 -28.34
C TYR A 58 -4.84 2.75 -28.81
N LEU A 59 -4.15 3.61 -29.56
CA LEU A 59 -2.90 3.28 -30.25
C LEU A 59 -1.74 4.14 -29.75
N ASP A 60 -0.56 3.52 -29.58
CA ASP A 60 0.69 4.23 -29.29
C ASP A 60 1.17 5.08 -30.49
N GLU A 61 2.29 5.80 -30.31
CA GLU A 61 2.88 6.62 -31.38
C GLU A 61 3.24 5.83 -32.64
N ASN A 62 3.56 4.54 -32.46
CA ASN A 62 3.93 3.61 -33.53
C ASN A 62 2.71 2.95 -34.20
N GLY A 63 1.50 3.19 -33.70
CA GLY A 63 0.25 2.61 -34.20
C GLY A 63 -0.10 1.23 -33.63
N ASN A 64 0.59 0.76 -32.58
CA ASN A 64 0.26 -0.49 -31.90
C ASN A 64 -0.86 -0.29 -30.88
N LEU A 65 -1.68 -1.32 -30.67
CA LEU A 65 -2.73 -1.30 -29.66
C LEU A 65 -2.10 -1.26 -28.26
N THR A 66 -2.52 -0.32 -27.42
CA THR A 66 -1.93 -0.07 -26.09
C THR A 66 -3.01 0.21 -25.05
N VAL A 67 -2.85 -0.37 -23.86
CA VAL A 67 -3.74 -0.10 -22.71
C VAL A 67 -3.57 1.33 -22.23
N ALA A 68 -4.65 2.11 -22.25
CA ALA A 68 -4.68 3.42 -21.63
C ALA A 68 -4.64 3.29 -20.10
N ALA A 69 -3.62 3.85 -19.46
CA ALA A 69 -3.34 3.67 -18.04
C ALA A 69 -4.49 4.16 -17.13
N ASP A 70 -5.15 5.24 -17.53
CA ASP A 70 -6.26 5.89 -16.83
C ASP A 70 -7.62 5.21 -17.05
N LEU A 71 -7.80 4.49 -18.17
CA LEU A 71 -9.04 3.77 -18.48
C LEU A 71 -8.97 2.28 -18.12
N GLY A 72 -7.76 1.69 -18.14
CA GLY A 72 -7.52 0.28 -17.83
C GLY A 72 -7.79 -0.71 -18.96
N TYR A 73 -8.08 -0.24 -20.17
CA TYR A 73 -8.32 -1.06 -21.37
C TYR A 73 -7.66 -0.44 -22.62
N ALA A 74 -7.49 -1.24 -23.68
CA ALA A 74 -6.95 -0.81 -24.97
C ALA A 74 -8.02 -0.67 -26.05
N THR A 75 -9.12 -1.43 -25.93
CA THR A 75 -10.27 -1.35 -26.85
C THR A 75 -11.57 -1.31 -26.06
N ILE A 76 -12.50 -0.47 -26.50
CA ILE A 76 -13.91 -0.50 -26.09
C ILE A 76 -14.79 -0.78 -27.31
N ILE A 77 -15.72 -1.72 -27.16
CA ILE A 77 -16.75 -2.01 -28.16
C ILE A 77 -18.09 -1.62 -27.57
N LYS A 78 -18.83 -0.76 -28.28
CA LYS A 78 -20.14 -0.25 -27.86
C LYS A 78 -21.21 -0.79 -28.79
N PHE A 79 -22.12 -1.58 -28.24
CA PHE A 79 -23.33 -2.02 -28.93
C PHE A 79 -24.49 -1.08 -28.59
N LYS A 80 -25.23 -0.63 -29.60
CA LYS A 80 -26.38 0.28 -29.47
C LYS A 80 -27.68 -0.46 -29.83
N GLY A 81 -28.51 -0.71 -28.82
CA GLY A 81 -29.91 -1.08 -29.00
C GLY A 81 -30.83 0.14 -29.08
N GLU A 82 -32.13 -0.08 -29.23
CA GLU A 82 -33.13 1.00 -29.31
C GLU A 82 -33.20 1.83 -28.02
N LYS A 83 -33.22 1.17 -26.86
CA LYS A 83 -33.34 1.80 -25.53
C LYS A 83 -32.19 1.50 -24.58
N TYR A 84 -31.11 0.88 -25.07
CA TYR A 84 -29.95 0.57 -24.24
C TYR A 84 -28.65 0.60 -25.04
N ARG A 85 -27.53 0.65 -24.34
CA ARG A 85 -26.18 0.49 -24.88
C ARG A 85 -25.40 -0.51 -24.03
N VAL A 86 -24.55 -1.32 -24.64
CA VAL A 86 -23.63 -2.22 -23.92
C VAL A 86 -22.20 -1.85 -24.30
N GLU A 87 -21.33 -1.76 -23.31
CA GLU A 87 -19.93 -1.37 -23.48
C GLU A 87 -19.03 -2.50 -22.95
N HIS A 88 -18.25 -3.13 -23.84
CA HIS A 88 -17.30 -4.19 -23.52
C HIS A 88 -15.86 -3.68 -23.59
N PHE A 89 -15.01 -4.14 -22.67
CA PHE A 89 -13.63 -3.67 -22.52
C PHE A 89 -12.62 -4.79 -22.78
N TYR A 90 -11.58 -4.50 -23.56
CA TYR A 90 -10.55 -5.46 -23.94
C TYR A 90 -9.14 -4.91 -23.73
N ASP A 91 -8.19 -5.80 -23.42
CA ASP A 91 -6.77 -5.48 -23.36
C ASP A 91 -6.13 -5.35 -24.76
N ASP A 92 -4.83 -5.05 -24.79
CA ASP A 92 -4.01 -4.89 -26.00
C ASP A 92 -3.81 -6.20 -26.78
N GLN A 93 -4.22 -7.34 -26.21
CA GLN A 93 -4.22 -8.65 -26.86
C GLN A 93 -5.63 -9.05 -27.35
N GLY A 94 -6.62 -8.17 -27.18
CA GLY A 94 -8.00 -8.43 -27.58
C GLY A 94 -8.77 -9.36 -26.64
N LYS A 95 -8.27 -9.61 -25.43
CA LYS A 95 -8.96 -10.41 -24.41
C LYS A 95 -9.83 -9.51 -23.53
N PRO A 96 -11.04 -9.95 -23.11
CA PRO A 96 -11.86 -9.21 -22.15
C PRO A 96 -11.07 -8.89 -20.88
N VAL A 97 -11.14 -7.63 -20.43
CA VAL A 97 -10.43 -7.15 -19.23
C VAL A 97 -11.43 -6.74 -18.17
N SER A 98 -11.17 -7.12 -16.92
CA SER A 98 -11.95 -6.65 -15.78
C SER A 98 -11.47 -5.26 -15.36
N LEU A 99 -12.36 -4.28 -15.40
CA LEU A 99 -12.14 -2.94 -14.87
C LEU A 99 -12.51 -2.88 -13.39
N TYR A 100 -11.89 -1.98 -12.63
CA TYR A 100 -12.34 -1.69 -11.27
C TYR A 100 -13.72 -1.00 -11.32
N PRO A 101 -14.72 -1.41 -10.50
CA PRO A 101 -14.59 -2.30 -9.35
C PRO A 101 -14.86 -3.80 -9.59
N GLY A 102 -14.74 -4.36 -10.78
CA GLY A 102 -14.70 -5.82 -11.00
C GLY A 102 -15.62 -6.35 -12.09
N TYR A 103 -15.85 -5.55 -13.14
CA TYR A 103 -16.79 -5.86 -14.22
C TYR A 103 -16.07 -5.91 -15.57
N TYR A 104 -16.66 -6.59 -16.56
CA TYR A 104 -16.13 -6.75 -17.92
C TYR A 104 -16.94 -5.97 -18.97
N ALA A 105 -18.19 -5.65 -18.65
CA ALA A 105 -19.03 -4.81 -19.48
C ALA A 105 -20.03 -3.99 -18.65
N LEU A 106 -20.57 -2.94 -19.26
CA LEU A 106 -21.65 -2.13 -18.70
C LEU A 106 -22.85 -2.16 -19.64
N ARG A 107 -24.04 -2.45 -19.12
CA ARG A 107 -25.30 -2.24 -19.84
C ARG A 107 -25.99 -0.99 -19.29
N LYS A 108 -26.28 -0.03 -20.16
CA LYS A 108 -26.86 1.28 -19.85
C LYS A 108 -28.23 1.40 -20.50
N GLU A 109 -29.29 1.52 -19.71
CA GLU A 109 -30.64 1.77 -20.21
C GLU A 109 -30.92 3.27 -20.29
N ILE A 110 -31.58 3.67 -21.37
CA ILE A 110 -31.80 5.07 -21.76
C ILE A 110 -33.30 5.34 -21.78
N ASN A 111 -33.73 6.40 -21.10
CA ASN A 111 -35.13 6.82 -21.09
C ASN A 111 -35.49 7.61 -22.37
N GLU A 112 -36.77 7.97 -22.54
CA GLU A 112 -37.24 8.68 -23.73
C GLU A 112 -36.61 10.06 -23.93
N ALA A 113 -36.15 10.70 -22.84
CA ALA A 113 -35.43 11.97 -22.88
C ALA A 113 -33.93 11.82 -23.24
N GLY A 114 -33.43 10.58 -23.42
CA GLY A 114 -32.05 10.30 -23.78
C GLY A 114 -31.09 10.17 -22.60
N TYR A 115 -31.58 10.20 -21.36
CA TYR A 115 -30.76 10.03 -20.15
C TYR A 115 -30.58 8.56 -19.79
N ILE A 116 -29.37 8.19 -19.37
CA ILE A 116 -29.08 6.87 -18.81
C ILE A 116 -29.67 6.83 -17.41
N TYR A 117 -30.70 6.04 -17.17
CA TYR A 117 -31.35 5.96 -15.86
C TYR A 117 -31.03 4.67 -15.10
N HIS A 118 -30.43 3.68 -15.76
CA HIS A 118 -30.10 2.39 -15.15
C HIS A 118 -28.81 1.83 -15.77
N ILE A 119 -27.89 1.40 -14.92
CA ILE A 119 -26.61 0.80 -15.29
C ILE A 119 -26.46 -0.55 -14.59
N THR A 120 -26.32 -1.62 -15.37
CA THR A 120 -26.01 -2.98 -14.88
C THR A 120 -24.55 -3.30 -15.16
N TYR A 121 -23.86 -3.81 -14.15
CA TYR A 121 -22.46 -4.24 -14.22
C TYR A 121 -22.41 -5.73 -14.58
N LEU A 122 -21.65 -6.08 -15.62
CA LEU A 122 -21.68 -7.43 -16.20
C LEU A 122 -20.35 -8.16 -16.05
N ASP A 123 -20.42 -9.48 -15.88
CA ASP A 123 -19.27 -10.38 -15.97
C ASP A 123 -18.85 -10.63 -17.44
N GLN A 124 -17.85 -11.50 -17.62
CA GLN A 124 -17.36 -11.88 -18.95
C GLN A 124 -18.36 -12.63 -19.84
N ASN A 125 -19.49 -13.08 -19.27
CA ASN A 125 -20.56 -13.82 -19.94
C ASN A 125 -21.83 -12.99 -20.13
N ASP A 126 -21.74 -11.66 -19.96
CA ASP A 126 -22.86 -10.72 -20.02
C ASP A 126 -23.95 -10.96 -18.95
N MET A 127 -23.58 -11.54 -17.80
CA MET A 127 -24.47 -11.73 -16.66
C MET A 127 -24.23 -10.65 -15.59
N PRO A 128 -25.27 -10.15 -14.90
CA PRO A 128 -25.09 -9.21 -13.78
C PRO A 128 -24.12 -9.74 -12.72
N VAL A 129 -23.19 -8.89 -12.28
CA VAL A 129 -22.14 -9.25 -11.32
C VAL A 129 -22.06 -8.26 -10.17
N ILE A 130 -21.94 -8.79 -8.95
CA ILE A 130 -21.66 -7.97 -7.78
C ILE A 130 -20.22 -7.46 -7.87
N THR A 131 -20.06 -6.15 -7.92
CA THR A 131 -18.77 -5.49 -7.96
C THR A 131 -18.05 -5.57 -6.60
N LYS A 132 -16.76 -5.19 -6.56
CA LYS A 132 -16.00 -5.01 -5.32
C LYS A 132 -16.52 -3.87 -4.44
N GLU A 133 -17.43 -3.04 -4.95
CA GLU A 133 -18.19 -2.05 -4.18
C GLU A 133 -19.56 -2.58 -3.72
N GLU A 134 -19.78 -3.90 -3.84
CA GLU A 134 -20.89 -4.65 -3.24
C GLU A 134 -22.27 -4.52 -3.91
N TYR A 135 -22.39 -3.79 -5.03
CA TYR A 135 -23.62 -3.71 -5.85
C TYR A 135 -23.42 -4.25 -7.27
N SER A 136 -24.52 -4.59 -7.93
CA SER A 136 -24.61 -5.04 -9.34
C SER A 136 -25.24 -3.99 -10.25
N ASP A 137 -26.14 -3.17 -9.72
CA ASP A 137 -26.95 -2.26 -10.50
C ASP A 137 -27.01 -0.87 -9.87
N LYS A 138 -27.10 0.15 -10.72
CA LYS A 138 -27.27 1.56 -10.34
C LYS A 138 -28.46 2.18 -11.03
N TYR A 139 -29.32 2.86 -10.27
CA TYR A 139 -30.47 3.60 -10.79
C TYR A 139 -30.32 5.10 -10.55
N LEU A 140 -30.57 5.89 -11.59
CA LEU A 140 -30.45 7.34 -11.61
C LEU A 140 -31.82 7.98 -11.83
N THR A 141 -32.15 8.96 -11.00
CA THR A 141 -33.29 9.87 -11.25
C THR A 141 -32.77 11.27 -11.56
N PHE A 142 -33.59 12.08 -12.22
CA PHE A 142 -33.20 13.39 -12.72
C PHE A 142 -34.20 14.47 -12.30
N TYR A 143 -33.70 15.68 -12.07
CA TYR A 143 -34.52 16.88 -12.08
C TYR A 143 -34.93 17.24 -13.52
N ASP A 144 -35.94 18.09 -13.68
CA ASP A 144 -36.37 18.61 -14.99
C ASP A 144 -35.25 19.35 -15.74
N THR A 145 -34.23 19.82 -15.01
CA THR A 145 -33.01 20.42 -15.57
C THR A 145 -32.05 19.41 -16.18
N GLY A 146 -32.32 18.11 -16.09
CA GLY A 146 -31.46 17.01 -16.56
C GLY A 146 -30.33 16.64 -15.60
N LYS A 147 -30.27 17.26 -14.40
CA LYS A 147 -29.27 16.93 -13.37
C LYS A 147 -29.67 15.71 -12.56
N ILE A 148 -28.68 14.90 -12.16
CA ILE A 148 -28.91 13.72 -11.33
C ILE A 148 -29.47 14.16 -9.98
N LYS A 149 -30.69 13.73 -9.67
CA LYS A 149 -31.33 13.93 -8.38
C LYS A 149 -30.91 12.84 -7.40
N THR A 150 -31.06 11.57 -7.77
CA THR A 150 -30.62 10.44 -6.93
C THR A 150 -29.82 9.41 -7.73
N GLU A 151 -28.85 8.78 -7.07
CA GLU A 151 -28.24 7.52 -7.50
C GLU A 151 -28.51 6.46 -6.41
N LYS A 152 -28.95 5.26 -6.79
CA LYS A 152 -29.25 4.15 -5.85
C LYS A 152 -28.61 2.85 -6.31
N TYR A 153 -28.23 2.00 -5.35
CA TYR A 153 -27.44 0.77 -5.57
C TYR A 153 -28.23 -0.48 -5.20
N TYR A 154 -28.15 -1.51 -6.04
CA TYR A 154 -28.91 -2.75 -5.86
C TYR A 154 -28.05 -3.99 -6.12
N ASP A 155 -28.42 -5.10 -5.49
CA ASP A 155 -27.86 -6.43 -5.76
C ASP A 155 -28.46 -7.03 -7.05
N THR A 156 -27.97 -8.22 -7.43
CA THR A 156 -28.45 -8.96 -8.61
C THR A 156 -29.89 -9.46 -8.49
N SER A 157 -30.48 -9.39 -7.29
CA SER A 157 -31.88 -9.75 -7.02
C SER A 157 -32.80 -8.51 -7.03
N GLY A 158 -32.25 -7.31 -7.19
CA GLY A 158 -32.98 -6.05 -7.17
C GLY A 158 -33.28 -5.50 -5.77
N ASN A 159 -32.60 -5.99 -4.73
CA ASN A 159 -32.71 -5.42 -3.37
C ASN A 159 -31.72 -4.25 -3.20
N PRO A 160 -32.09 -3.17 -2.49
CA PRO A 160 -31.15 -2.10 -2.14
C PRO A 160 -29.95 -2.66 -1.36
N VAL A 161 -28.75 -2.15 -1.64
CA VAL A 161 -27.53 -2.57 -0.92
C VAL A 161 -26.86 -1.37 -0.29
N PHE A 162 -26.63 -1.43 1.01
CA PHE A 162 -25.86 -0.42 1.72
C PHE A 162 -24.36 -0.61 1.48
N THR A 163 -23.75 0.30 0.73
CA THR A 163 -22.30 0.32 0.51
C THR A 163 -21.61 1.22 1.53
N SER A 164 -20.39 0.86 1.93
CA SER A 164 -19.62 1.71 2.87
C SER A 164 -19.29 3.10 2.32
N THR A 165 -19.22 3.29 1.00
CA THR A 165 -18.87 4.58 0.39
C THR A 165 -20.09 5.44 0.10
N PHE A 166 -21.20 4.83 -0.33
CA PHE A 166 -22.33 5.56 -0.90
C PHE A 166 -23.67 5.26 -0.22
N GLY A 167 -23.69 4.44 0.84
CA GLY A 167 -24.94 3.95 1.42
C GLY A 167 -25.74 3.12 0.41
N CYS A 168 -27.06 3.10 0.55
CA CYS A 168 -27.98 2.55 -0.45
C CYS A 168 -28.17 3.47 -1.66
N GLY A 169 -27.69 4.71 -1.55
CA GLY A 169 -27.80 5.75 -2.55
C GLY A 169 -27.52 7.12 -1.98
N TYR A 170 -27.60 8.13 -2.82
CA TYR A 170 -27.50 9.52 -2.39
C TYR A 170 -28.46 10.43 -3.15
N LEU A 171 -28.87 11.52 -2.48
CA LEU A 171 -29.66 12.62 -3.02
C LEU A 171 -28.77 13.85 -3.18
N ASN A 172 -28.78 14.44 -4.37
CA ASN A 172 -28.08 15.68 -4.68
C ASN A 172 -29.06 16.85 -4.74
N GLU A 173 -28.67 17.97 -4.13
CA GLU A 173 -29.35 19.25 -4.27
C GLU A 173 -28.40 20.28 -4.89
N TYR A 174 -28.95 21.20 -5.68
CA TYR A 174 -28.20 22.16 -6.47
C TYR A 174 -28.61 23.59 -6.14
N ASP A 175 -27.65 24.51 -6.16
CA ASP A 175 -27.92 25.95 -6.03
C ASP A 175 -28.45 26.54 -7.35
N GLU A 176 -28.74 27.85 -7.36
CA GLU A 176 -29.26 28.57 -8.53
C GLU A 176 -28.30 28.57 -9.73
N ASN A 177 -27.00 28.55 -9.45
CA ASN A 177 -25.93 28.40 -10.45
C ASN A 177 -25.75 26.95 -10.90
N GLY A 178 -26.51 26.04 -10.29
CA GLY A 178 -26.50 24.64 -10.63
C GLY A 178 -25.34 23.83 -10.07
N ARG A 179 -24.65 24.34 -9.05
CA ARG A 179 -23.55 23.68 -8.34
C ARG A 179 -24.13 22.78 -7.24
N ASN A 180 -23.57 21.59 -7.06
CA ASN A 180 -24.08 20.65 -6.06
C ASN A 180 -23.66 21.06 -4.64
N TYR A 181 -24.49 21.87 -3.99
CA TYR A 181 -24.21 22.41 -2.66
C TYR A 181 -24.51 21.42 -1.52
N LYS A 182 -25.28 20.35 -1.77
CA LYS A 182 -25.59 19.35 -0.75
C LYS A 182 -25.72 17.95 -1.33
N THR A 183 -25.15 16.98 -0.64
CA THR A 183 -25.34 15.54 -0.88
C THR A 183 -25.79 14.88 0.42
N THR A 184 -26.87 14.09 0.37
CA THR A 184 -27.40 13.30 1.49
C THR A 184 -27.31 11.82 1.13
N TYR A 185 -26.59 11.03 1.92
CA TYR A 185 -26.50 9.57 1.77
C TYR A 185 -27.69 8.89 2.42
N LEU A 186 -28.17 7.79 1.83
CA LEU A 186 -29.46 7.20 2.14
C LEU A 186 -29.33 5.75 2.63
N ASP A 187 -30.22 5.36 3.54
CA ASP A 187 -30.50 3.96 3.89
C ASP A 187 -31.51 3.31 2.92
N GLU A 188 -31.92 2.08 3.22
CA GLU A 188 -32.87 1.29 2.43
C GLU A 188 -34.27 1.93 2.38
N GLU A 189 -34.60 2.80 3.34
CA GLU A 189 -35.87 3.52 3.44
C GLU A 189 -35.79 4.98 2.96
N ASP A 190 -34.73 5.35 2.23
CA ASP A 190 -34.49 6.70 1.72
C ASP A 190 -34.32 7.78 2.80
N ARG A 191 -33.89 7.39 4.00
CA ARG A 191 -33.59 8.31 5.10
C ARG A 191 -32.09 8.60 5.16
N PRO A 192 -31.65 9.76 5.68
CA PRO A 192 -30.24 10.06 5.84
C PRO A 192 -29.52 8.98 6.66
N ALA A 193 -28.36 8.54 6.18
CA ALA A 193 -27.60 7.46 6.81
C ALA A 193 -26.09 7.73 6.79
N VAL A 194 -25.43 7.41 7.90
CA VAL A 194 -23.99 7.60 8.04
C VAL A 194 -23.25 6.53 7.25
N VAL A 195 -22.46 6.96 6.26
CA VAL A 195 -21.60 6.08 5.46
C VAL A 195 -20.23 5.90 6.13
N GLY A 196 -19.38 5.03 5.57
CA GLY A 196 -18.03 4.74 6.06
C GLY A 196 -17.09 5.94 6.11
N LEU A 197 -17.44 7.06 5.45
CA LEU A 197 -16.76 8.35 5.60
C LEU A 197 -17.06 9.07 6.94
N GLY A 198 -18.05 8.60 7.71
CA GLY A 198 -18.35 9.06 9.07
C GLY A 198 -19.42 10.15 9.18
N TYR A 199 -20.12 10.47 8.09
CA TYR A 199 -21.20 11.46 8.03
C TYR A 199 -22.33 10.99 7.12
N ALA A 200 -23.51 11.59 7.25
CA ALA A 200 -24.70 11.31 6.42
C ALA A 200 -24.96 12.41 5.38
N MET A 201 -24.51 13.64 5.63
CA MET A 201 -24.64 14.75 4.68
C MET A 201 -23.36 15.56 4.58
N ILE A 202 -23.12 16.09 3.39
CA ILE A 202 -22.06 17.05 3.12
C ILE A 202 -22.66 18.29 2.47
N LEU A 203 -22.34 19.46 3.02
CA LEU A 203 -22.68 20.77 2.45
C LEU A 203 -21.43 21.43 1.90
N ARG A 204 -21.55 22.13 0.77
CA ARG A 204 -20.45 22.76 0.04
C ARG A 204 -20.75 24.23 -0.21
N ASN A 205 -19.79 25.09 0.12
CA ASN A 205 -19.76 26.47 -0.33
C ASN A 205 -18.77 26.60 -1.49
N PHE A 206 -19.00 27.55 -2.38
CA PHE A 206 -18.23 27.70 -3.62
C PHE A 206 -17.63 29.09 -3.74
N TYR A 207 -16.45 29.16 -4.36
CA TYR A 207 -15.89 30.44 -4.78
C TYR A 207 -16.80 31.15 -5.78
N GLU A 208 -17.07 32.44 -5.53
CA GLU A 208 -17.93 33.27 -6.37
C GLU A 208 -17.16 34.00 -7.49
N THR A 209 -17.91 34.67 -8.38
CA THR A 209 -17.52 35.09 -9.76
C THR A 209 -16.25 35.92 -9.92
N GLU A 210 -15.67 36.44 -8.84
CA GLU A 210 -14.44 37.24 -8.86
C GLU A 210 -13.18 36.42 -8.54
N SER A 211 -13.33 35.19 -8.08
CA SER A 211 -12.21 34.29 -7.81
C SER A 211 -11.73 33.59 -9.09
N PRO A 212 -10.41 33.42 -9.31
CA PRO A 212 -9.89 32.56 -10.38
C PRO A 212 -10.35 31.10 -10.24
N TYR A 213 -10.92 30.73 -9.08
CA TYR A 213 -11.45 29.41 -8.77
C TYR A 213 -12.98 29.33 -8.81
N TYR A 214 -13.64 30.27 -9.49
CA TYR A 214 -15.11 30.32 -9.59
C TYR A 214 -15.75 28.95 -9.81
N GLY A 215 -16.74 28.64 -8.98
CA GLY A 215 -17.50 27.40 -9.05
C GLY A 215 -16.81 26.17 -8.45
N LYS A 216 -15.59 26.29 -7.92
CA LYS A 216 -14.95 25.22 -7.13
C LYS A 216 -15.37 25.26 -5.66
N PRO A 217 -15.44 24.10 -4.98
CA PRO A 217 -15.73 24.06 -3.54
C PRO A 217 -14.67 24.83 -2.74
N GLU A 218 -15.08 25.88 -2.06
CA GLU A 218 -14.26 26.65 -1.12
C GLU A 218 -14.23 25.96 0.25
N SER A 219 -15.38 25.45 0.71
CA SER A 219 -15.47 24.71 1.96
C SER A 219 -16.47 23.58 1.91
N GLU A 220 -16.26 22.57 2.75
CA GLU A 220 -17.16 21.44 2.93
C GLU A 220 -17.39 21.17 4.41
N PHE A 221 -18.65 20.94 4.80
CA PHE A 221 -19.05 20.65 6.18
C PHE A 221 -19.83 19.34 6.26
N TYR A 222 -19.64 18.60 7.35
CA TYR A 222 -20.15 17.24 7.53
C TYR A 222 -21.23 17.20 8.61
N PHE A 223 -22.31 16.47 8.35
CA PHE A 223 -23.47 16.38 9.24
C PHE A 223 -23.91 14.93 9.45
N ASP A 224 -24.50 14.67 10.61
CA ASP A 224 -25.09 13.40 10.97
C ASP A 224 -26.46 13.18 10.29
N GLU A 225 -27.07 12.02 10.54
CA GLU A 225 -28.37 11.63 10.00
C GLU A 225 -29.53 12.56 10.43
N ASN A 226 -29.34 13.32 11.50
CA ASN A 226 -30.32 14.29 12.00
C ASN A 226 -30.06 15.72 11.46
N GLY A 227 -29.04 15.90 10.61
CA GLY A 227 -28.63 17.20 10.09
C GLY A 227 -27.87 18.06 11.09
N LYS A 228 -27.29 17.47 12.13
CA LYS A 228 -26.42 18.19 13.09
C LYS A 228 -24.95 18.10 12.66
N PRO A 229 -24.14 19.16 12.89
CA PRO A 229 -22.71 19.13 12.60
C PRO A 229 -22.03 17.91 13.23
N LYS A 230 -21.15 17.25 12.47
CA LYS A 230 -20.49 16.01 12.87
C LYS A 230 -18.97 16.10 12.72
N ALA A 231 -18.26 16.01 13.84
CA ALA A 231 -16.81 15.88 13.83
C ALA A 231 -16.38 14.50 13.27
N LEU A 232 -15.40 14.51 12.35
CA LEU A 232 -14.82 13.29 11.77
C LEU A 232 -13.62 12.77 12.59
N SER A 233 -12.90 11.80 12.03
CA SER A 233 -11.82 11.07 12.71
C SER A 233 -10.65 11.97 13.17
N LEU A 234 -10.38 13.07 12.48
CA LEU A 234 -9.37 14.05 12.86
C LEU A 234 -9.91 15.15 13.78
N GLY A 235 -11.20 15.14 14.12
CA GLY A 235 -11.86 16.11 15.01
C GLY A 235 -12.45 17.32 14.30
N GLN A 236 -12.28 17.44 12.99
CA GLN A 236 -12.82 18.52 12.17
C GLN A 236 -14.31 18.33 11.87
N TYR A 237 -15.04 19.42 11.76
CA TYR A 237 -16.43 19.48 11.26
C TYR A 237 -16.50 19.85 9.77
N GLY A 238 -15.42 20.42 9.24
CA GLY A 238 -15.32 20.78 7.84
C GLY A 238 -13.88 20.96 7.37
N VAL A 239 -13.74 21.37 6.13
CA VAL A 239 -12.47 21.72 5.49
C VAL A 239 -12.63 22.96 4.62
N HIS A 240 -11.60 23.80 4.58
CA HIS A 240 -11.42 24.87 3.58
C HIS A 240 -10.40 24.42 2.54
N LYS A 241 -10.62 24.76 1.28
CA LYS A 241 -9.81 24.32 0.13
C LYS A 241 -9.35 25.53 -0.66
N GLU A 242 -8.04 25.64 -0.86
CA GLU A 242 -7.45 26.59 -1.79
C GLU A 242 -6.78 25.83 -2.94
N TYR A 243 -6.70 26.51 -4.08
CA TYR A 243 -6.26 25.89 -5.33
C TYR A 243 -4.99 26.58 -5.85
N ASP A 244 -4.15 25.84 -6.58
CA ASP A 244 -3.02 26.44 -7.31
C ASP A 244 -3.46 27.03 -8.67
N GLU A 245 -2.51 27.58 -9.42
CA GLU A 245 -2.73 28.16 -10.76
C GLU A 245 -3.25 27.14 -11.79
N ASN A 246 -2.95 25.85 -11.60
CA ASN A 246 -3.47 24.75 -12.43
C ASN A 246 -4.86 24.30 -11.98
N GLY A 247 -5.38 24.89 -10.90
CA GLY A 247 -6.67 24.56 -10.33
C GLY A 247 -6.70 23.27 -9.52
N GLN A 248 -5.55 22.77 -9.08
CA GLN A 248 -5.43 21.60 -8.21
C GLN A 248 -5.51 22.04 -6.75
N MET A 249 -6.01 21.18 -5.86
CA MET A 249 -6.21 21.54 -4.45
C MET A 249 -4.87 21.59 -3.72
N ALA A 250 -4.33 22.79 -3.54
CA ALA A 250 -3.00 23.04 -3.01
C ALA A 250 -2.98 23.14 -1.49
N VAL A 251 -4.05 23.65 -0.87
CA VAL A 251 -4.14 23.84 0.58
C VAL A 251 -5.46 23.29 1.11
N LEU A 252 -5.38 22.49 2.17
CA LEU A 252 -6.52 21.96 2.90
C LEU A 252 -6.41 22.36 4.38
N THR A 253 -7.28 23.24 4.84
CA THR A 253 -7.33 23.68 6.25
C THR A 253 -8.51 23.02 6.95
N TYR A 254 -8.27 22.38 8.10
CA TYR A 254 -9.31 21.70 8.87
C TYR A 254 -10.09 22.70 9.72
N LEU A 255 -11.41 22.58 9.76
CA LEU A 255 -12.31 23.56 10.39
C LEU A 255 -13.08 22.97 11.59
N ASP A 256 -13.35 23.82 12.59
CA ASP A 256 -14.31 23.59 13.67
C ASP A 256 -15.76 23.76 13.21
N GLU A 257 -16.71 23.64 14.15
CA GLU A 257 -18.15 23.74 13.88
C GLU A 257 -18.55 25.15 13.40
N GLU A 258 -17.83 26.18 13.84
CA GLU A 258 -18.03 27.58 13.46
C GLU A 258 -17.31 27.98 12.16
N GLY A 259 -16.58 27.05 11.53
CA GLY A 259 -15.83 27.29 10.29
C GLY A 259 -14.48 27.97 10.48
N LYS A 260 -13.90 27.94 11.68
CA LYS A 260 -12.54 28.45 11.98
C LYS A 260 -11.51 27.32 11.98
N PRO A 261 -10.22 27.60 11.73
CA PRO A 261 -9.18 26.57 11.75
C PRO A 261 -9.10 25.84 13.10
N ILE A 262 -8.99 24.51 13.06
CA ILE A 262 -8.90 23.64 14.25
C ILE A 262 -7.65 22.76 14.22
N ILE A 263 -7.02 22.59 15.38
CA ILE A 263 -5.93 21.62 15.57
C ILE A 263 -6.54 20.21 15.52
N THR A 264 -6.12 19.41 14.54
CA THR A 264 -6.60 18.03 14.42
C THR A 264 -6.10 17.15 15.56
N ARG A 265 -6.70 15.97 15.73
CA ARG A 265 -6.19 14.92 16.64
C ARG A 265 -4.76 14.45 16.31
N LYS A 266 -4.24 14.77 15.12
CA LYS A 266 -2.85 14.51 14.71
C LYS A 266 -1.90 15.69 14.98
N GLY A 267 -2.41 16.81 15.48
CA GLY A 267 -1.65 17.96 15.94
C GLY A 267 -1.43 19.09 14.91
N TYR A 268 -1.65 18.82 13.62
CA TYR A 268 -1.61 19.86 12.57
C TYR A 268 -3.01 20.44 12.28
N THR A 269 -3.04 21.59 11.62
CA THR A 269 -4.26 22.33 11.23
C THR A 269 -4.41 22.42 9.72
N THR A 270 -3.29 22.46 8.97
CA THR A 270 -3.30 22.64 7.52
C THR A 270 -2.41 21.62 6.84
N ILE A 271 -2.85 21.17 5.67
CA ILE A 271 -2.07 20.37 4.74
C ILE A 271 -1.80 21.19 3.48
N VAL A 272 -0.54 21.23 3.03
CA VAL A 272 -0.14 21.82 1.75
C VAL A 272 0.35 20.74 0.82
N ARG A 273 -0.10 20.76 -0.44
CA ARG A 273 0.22 19.76 -1.46
C ARG A 273 0.87 20.39 -2.67
N SER A 274 1.76 19.61 -3.29
CA SER A 274 2.22 19.84 -4.66
C SER A 274 1.87 18.63 -5.52
N TYR A 275 1.88 18.83 -6.83
CA TYR A 275 1.47 17.82 -7.79
C TYR A 275 2.56 17.57 -8.85
N HIS A 276 2.65 16.32 -9.28
CA HIS A 276 3.40 15.94 -10.47
C HIS A 276 2.65 16.41 -11.72
N ALA A 277 3.34 16.45 -12.86
CA ALA A 277 2.75 16.82 -14.15
C ALA A 277 1.55 15.93 -14.56
N ASP A 278 1.40 14.74 -13.97
CA ASP A 278 0.31 13.80 -14.21
C ASP A 278 -0.88 13.95 -13.23
N ASN A 279 -0.88 14.99 -12.39
CA ASN A 279 -1.86 15.29 -11.34
C ASN A 279 -1.85 14.34 -10.13
N ARG A 280 -0.85 13.46 -9.97
CA ARG A 280 -0.65 12.75 -8.70
C ARG A 280 -0.04 13.70 -7.67
N VAL A 281 -0.42 13.52 -6.40
CA VAL A 281 0.18 14.28 -5.29
C VAL A 281 1.67 13.95 -5.22
N ALA A 282 2.52 14.96 -5.41
CA ALA A 282 3.96 14.85 -5.34
C ALA A 282 4.45 14.99 -3.89
N THR A 283 3.98 16.02 -3.19
CA THR A 283 4.30 16.25 -1.79
C THR A 283 3.05 16.58 -0.98
N GLU A 284 3.10 16.28 0.32
CA GLU A 284 2.13 16.71 1.32
C GLU A 284 2.90 17.16 2.57
N GLN A 285 2.70 18.39 3.03
CA GLN A 285 3.34 18.95 4.22
C GLN A 285 2.30 19.39 5.24
N TYR A 286 2.65 19.30 6.53
CA TYR A 286 1.76 19.55 7.66
C TYR A 286 2.16 20.85 8.35
N TYR A 287 1.16 21.67 8.69
CA TYR A 287 1.36 22.97 9.35
C TYR A 287 0.44 23.12 10.55
N ASP A 288 0.93 23.79 11.59
CA ASP A 288 0.16 24.13 12.78
C ASP A 288 -0.84 25.29 12.53
N ILE A 289 -1.57 25.68 13.57
CA ILE A 289 -2.58 26.75 13.48
C ILE A 289 -1.97 28.14 13.21
N ASP A 290 -0.69 28.33 13.55
CA ASP A 290 0.05 29.57 13.35
C ASP A 290 0.75 29.61 11.97
N GLY A 291 0.63 28.52 11.19
CA GLY A 291 1.23 28.38 9.86
C GLY A 291 2.69 27.92 9.87
N ASN A 292 3.22 27.41 10.99
CA ASN A 292 4.56 26.84 11.05
C ASN A 292 4.55 25.36 10.66
N PRO A 293 5.63 24.83 10.05
CA PRO A 293 5.75 23.40 9.78
C PRO A 293 5.57 22.57 11.05
N PHE A 294 4.70 21.55 10.99
CA PHE A 294 4.37 20.68 12.11
C PHE A 294 4.95 19.28 11.91
N SER A 295 5.71 18.79 12.90
CA SER A 295 6.26 17.44 12.88
C SER A 295 5.26 16.42 13.46
N LEU A 296 4.96 15.38 12.71
CA LEU A 296 4.22 14.23 13.21
C LEU A 296 5.09 13.34 14.13
N SER A 297 4.47 12.33 14.74
CA SER A 297 5.09 11.46 15.75
C SER A 297 6.36 10.72 15.31
N GLU A 298 6.61 10.55 14.01
CA GLU A 298 7.84 9.92 13.50
C GLU A 298 8.88 10.95 13.01
N GLY A 299 8.72 12.23 13.38
CA GLY A 299 9.65 13.32 13.06
C GLY A 299 9.46 13.92 11.66
N GLN A 300 8.46 13.48 10.91
CA GLN A 300 8.17 13.92 9.55
C GLN A 300 7.29 15.18 9.54
N TYR A 301 7.73 16.19 8.78
CA TYR A 301 6.97 17.42 8.51
C TYR A 301 6.11 17.31 7.24
N GLY A 302 6.32 16.24 6.49
CA GLY A 302 5.60 15.94 5.27
C GLY A 302 6.02 14.61 4.67
N ILE A 303 5.42 14.30 3.54
CA ILE A 303 5.71 13.14 2.73
C ILE A 303 5.89 13.54 1.28
N LYS A 304 6.76 12.85 0.57
CA LYS A 304 6.89 12.93 -0.89
C LYS A 304 6.63 11.56 -1.50
N GLN A 305 5.94 11.51 -2.63
CA GLN A 305 5.66 10.28 -3.38
C GLN A 305 6.32 10.35 -4.75
N GLU A 306 7.16 9.37 -5.07
CA GLU A 306 7.88 9.27 -6.34
C GLU A 306 8.05 7.79 -6.69
N ASP A 307 7.63 7.37 -7.89
CA ASP A 307 7.76 5.98 -8.37
C ASP A 307 7.31 4.87 -7.38
N ASN A 308 6.16 5.07 -6.73
CA ASN A 308 5.63 4.21 -5.65
C ASN A 308 6.51 4.13 -4.39
N GLN A 309 7.59 4.89 -4.31
CA GLN A 309 8.30 5.13 -3.08
C GLN A 309 7.73 6.37 -2.41
N LEU A 310 7.69 6.32 -1.09
CA LEU A 310 7.31 7.47 -0.28
C LEU A 310 8.54 7.81 0.57
N SER A 311 8.84 9.08 0.73
CA SER A 311 9.94 9.62 1.54
C SER A 311 9.38 10.63 2.54
N TYR A 312 10.08 10.83 3.66
CA TYR A 312 9.68 11.86 4.62
C TYR A 312 10.35 13.17 4.29
N LEU A 313 9.66 14.26 4.59
CA LEU A 313 10.16 15.61 4.40
C LEU A 313 10.55 16.24 5.74
N ASP A 314 11.61 17.05 5.70
CA ASP A 314 12.02 17.94 6.77
C ASP A 314 11.15 19.21 6.79
N GLN A 315 11.41 20.09 7.76
CA GLN A 315 10.68 21.36 7.91
C GLN A 315 10.76 22.29 6.68
N ASN A 316 11.77 22.11 5.83
CA ASN A 316 12.00 22.91 4.64
C ASN A 316 11.44 22.25 3.36
N GLY A 317 10.83 21.06 3.49
CA GLY A 317 10.34 20.29 2.34
C GLY A 317 11.40 19.45 1.63
N ASN A 318 12.61 19.29 2.19
CA ASN A 318 13.63 18.41 1.63
C ASN A 318 13.50 16.98 2.18
N GLU A 319 14.01 16.00 1.47
CA GLU A 319 13.97 14.60 1.93
C GLU A 319 14.76 14.42 3.23
N ALA A 320 14.05 14.04 4.30
CA ALA A 320 14.60 13.70 5.59
C ALA A 320 15.02 12.23 5.62
N PHE A 321 16.24 11.95 6.10
CA PHE A 321 16.67 10.58 6.33
C PHE A 321 15.87 9.97 7.48
N ASN A 322 15.16 8.87 7.19
CA ASN A 322 14.50 8.07 8.20
C ASN A 322 15.04 6.63 8.16
N LEU A 323 15.71 6.22 9.24
CA LEU A 323 16.33 4.89 9.32
C LEU A 323 15.31 3.75 9.17
N LYS A 324 14.15 3.89 9.82
CA LYS A 324 13.08 2.87 9.79
C LYS A 324 12.68 2.59 8.34
N ARG A 325 12.49 3.67 7.59
CA ARG A 325 12.12 3.67 6.19
C ARG A 325 13.22 3.22 5.24
N PHE A 326 14.44 3.67 5.48
CA PHE A 326 15.59 3.27 4.69
C PHE A 326 15.76 1.75 4.74
N LEU A 327 15.64 1.15 5.92
CA LEU A 327 15.68 -0.29 6.11
C LEU A 327 14.47 -1.01 5.49
N TYR A 328 13.30 -0.37 5.45
CA TYR A 328 12.10 -0.92 4.80
C TYR A 328 12.29 -0.97 3.28
N ASN A 329 12.64 0.17 2.67
CA ASN A 329 12.87 0.30 1.23
C ASN A 329 14.08 -0.54 0.77
N LYS A 330 15.06 -0.77 1.65
CA LYS A 330 16.30 -1.51 1.34
C LYS A 330 16.51 -2.70 2.28
N ALA A 331 15.50 -3.57 2.39
CA ALA A 331 15.54 -4.76 3.24
C ALA A 331 16.78 -5.66 3.01
N TRP A 332 17.34 -5.65 1.79
CA TRP A 332 18.55 -6.39 1.45
C TRP A 332 19.80 -5.97 2.24
N ILE A 333 19.85 -4.76 2.81
CA ILE A 333 21.00 -4.25 3.62
C ILE A 333 21.22 -5.07 4.89
N ILE A 334 20.19 -5.76 5.37
CA ILE A 334 20.31 -6.67 6.53
C ILE A 334 21.36 -7.77 6.27
N ILE A 335 21.48 -8.23 5.01
CA ILE A 335 22.41 -9.28 4.61
C ILE A 335 23.88 -8.86 4.77
N PRO A 336 24.39 -7.80 4.10
CA PRO A 336 25.76 -7.36 4.28
C PRO A 336 26.05 -6.93 5.72
N GLY A 337 25.09 -6.30 6.41
CA GLY A 337 25.23 -5.95 7.82
C GLY A 337 25.46 -7.18 8.71
N ALA A 338 24.66 -8.23 8.53
CA ALA A 338 24.83 -9.50 9.23
C ALA A 338 26.19 -10.15 8.94
N LEU A 339 26.61 -10.19 7.66
CA LEU A 339 27.90 -10.74 7.27
C LEU A 339 29.08 -9.98 7.90
N VAL A 340 29.02 -8.65 7.98
CA VAL A 340 30.04 -7.85 8.67
C VAL A 340 30.15 -8.26 10.14
N ILE A 341 29.03 -8.43 10.84
CA ILE A 341 29.03 -8.83 12.25
C ILE A 341 29.60 -10.24 12.42
N VAL A 342 29.25 -11.19 11.53
CA VAL A 342 29.84 -12.54 11.51
C VAL A 342 31.36 -12.46 11.35
N ILE A 343 31.86 -11.70 10.37
CA ILE A 343 33.30 -11.52 10.14
C ILE A 343 33.99 -10.86 11.34
N LEU A 344 33.40 -9.81 11.93
CA LEU A 344 33.92 -9.16 13.13
C LEU A 344 34.00 -10.15 14.30
N SER A 345 32.95 -10.96 14.50
CA SER A 345 32.93 -12.00 15.54
C SER A 345 34.09 -12.99 15.37
N ALA A 346 34.43 -13.31 14.11
CA ALA A 346 35.51 -14.22 13.76
C ALA A 346 36.91 -13.69 14.08
N MET A 347 37.07 -12.37 14.04
CA MET A 347 38.33 -11.66 14.30
C MET A 347 38.54 -11.36 15.79
N MET A 348 37.47 -11.31 16.57
CA MET A 348 37.49 -10.92 17.99
C MET A 348 37.77 -12.08 18.95
N ASN A 349 38.32 -11.75 20.12
CA ASN A 349 38.50 -12.72 21.22
C ASN A 349 37.17 -12.97 21.96
N ARG A 350 37.15 -13.93 22.90
CA ARG A 350 35.92 -14.29 23.64
C ARG A 350 35.31 -13.14 24.44
N LYS A 351 36.14 -12.28 25.06
CA LYS A 351 35.66 -11.16 25.88
C LYS A 351 34.98 -10.10 24.99
N LEU A 352 35.59 -9.76 23.86
CA LEU A 352 35.02 -8.83 22.89
C LEU A 352 33.75 -9.39 22.23
N ASN A 353 33.70 -10.69 21.94
CA ASN A 353 32.48 -11.34 21.46
C ASN A 353 31.33 -11.29 22.49
N ALA A 354 31.63 -11.36 23.79
CA ALA A 354 30.61 -11.17 24.82
C ALA A 354 30.05 -9.73 24.86
N VAL A 355 30.90 -8.72 24.62
CA VAL A 355 30.44 -7.32 24.46
C VAL A 355 29.61 -7.16 23.20
N LEU A 356 30.07 -7.73 22.07
CA LEU A 356 29.34 -7.72 20.80
C LEU A 356 27.98 -8.41 20.93
N LEU A 357 27.87 -9.49 21.70
CA LEU A 357 26.60 -10.16 21.99
C LEU A 357 25.61 -9.21 22.68
N LEU A 358 26.06 -8.49 23.72
CA LEU A 358 25.20 -7.55 24.45
C LEU A 358 24.70 -6.43 23.54
N LEU A 359 25.58 -5.86 22.71
CA LEU A 359 25.21 -4.85 21.73
C LEU A 359 24.28 -5.41 20.64
N TYR A 360 24.48 -6.66 20.22
CA TYR A 360 23.64 -7.24 19.19
C TYR A 360 22.25 -7.63 19.70
N ILE A 361 22.14 -8.04 20.97
CA ILE A 361 20.84 -8.27 21.62
C ILE A 361 20.01 -6.98 21.62
N THR A 362 20.61 -5.81 21.86
CA THR A 362 19.84 -4.54 21.79
C THR A 362 19.38 -4.23 20.38
N VAL A 363 20.18 -4.55 19.35
CA VAL A 363 19.76 -4.44 17.94
C VAL A 363 18.58 -5.37 17.64
N ILE A 364 18.63 -6.63 18.08
CA ILE A 364 17.51 -7.57 17.86
C ILE A 364 16.25 -7.04 18.54
N ILE A 365 16.33 -6.65 19.81
CA ILE A 365 15.18 -6.11 20.56
C ILE A 365 14.61 -4.87 19.87
N TYR A 366 15.46 -3.95 19.41
CA TYR A 366 15.01 -2.78 18.65
C TYR A 366 14.30 -3.18 17.36
N MET A 367 14.88 -4.10 16.57
CA MET A 367 14.31 -4.55 15.30
C MET A 367 13.00 -5.32 15.48
N THR A 368 12.83 -6.07 16.57
CA THR A 368 11.64 -6.91 16.78
C THR A 368 10.53 -6.23 17.57
N LEU A 369 10.85 -5.28 18.47
CA LEU A 369 9.83 -4.59 19.28
C LEU A 369 9.51 -3.18 18.80
N VAL A 370 10.51 -2.40 18.36
CA VAL A 370 10.35 -0.97 18.07
C VAL A 370 10.17 -0.71 16.58
N TYR A 371 10.96 -1.39 15.74
CA TYR A 371 10.93 -1.23 14.29
C TYR A 371 9.68 -1.87 13.64
N ARG A 372 9.13 -2.93 14.26
CA ARG A 372 8.07 -3.76 13.66
C ARG A 372 6.89 -2.88 13.23
N GLU A 373 6.56 -2.94 11.94
CA GLU A 373 5.32 -2.35 11.42
C GLU A 373 4.18 -3.36 11.58
N ASN A 374 3.07 -2.91 12.13
CA ASN A 374 1.86 -3.70 12.26
C ASN A 374 1.38 -4.08 10.86
N ALA A 375 1.52 -5.36 10.48
CA ALA A 375 0.85 -5.90 9.32
C ALA A 375 -0.67 -5.76 9.55
N ARG A 376 -1.26 -4.69 9.00
CA ARG A 376 -2.70 -4.47 9.06
C ARG A 376 -3.40 -5.65 8.35
N GLY A 377 -4.17 -6.42 9.11
CA GLY A 377 -5.23 -7.27 8.56
C GLY A 377 -4.87 -8.71 8.20
N GLN A 378 -3.76 -9.29 8.67
CA GLN A 378 -3.49 -10.72 8.41
C GLN A 378 -3.80 -11.56 9.65
N THR A 379 -4.88 -12.35 9.58
CA THR A 379 -5.27 -13.33 10.60
C THR A 379 -4.28 -14.51 10.60
N GLY A 380 -3.46 -14.61 11.65
CA GLY A 380 -2.42 -15.62 11.81
C GLY A 380 -2.97 -17.04 11.97
N GLY A 381 -2.75 -17.88 10.95
CA GLY A 381 -2.85 -19.34 11.05
C GLY A 381 -1.47 -19.98 11.33
N LEU A 382 -1.45 -21.24 11.74
CA LEU A 382 -0.21 -21.98 12.01
C LEU A 382 0.73 -22.00 10.79
N LEU A 383 1.94 -21.44 10.92
CA LEU A 383 2.97 -21.40 9.89
C LEU A 383 2.49 -20.77 8.56
N TRP A 384 1.75 -19.68 8.64
CA TRP A 384 1.10 -19.06 7.49
C TRP A 384 2.10 -18.47 6.48
N GLN A 385 3.19 -17.85 6.95
CA GLN A 385 4.23 -17.31 6.05
C GLN A 385 4.86 -18.46 5.24
N TYR A 386 5.17 -19.59 5.89
CA TYR A 386 5.72 -20.75 5.21
C TYR A 386 4.76 -21.41 4.22
N ARG A 387 3.44 -21.42 4.50
CA ARG A 387 2.43 -21.92 3.55
C ARG A 387 2.35 -21.08 2.27
N ARG A 388 2.67 -19.79 2.37
CA ARG A 388 2.63 -18.83 1.26
C ARG A 388 3.99 -18.52 0.65
N LEU A 389 5.04 -19.23 1.03
CA LEU A 389 6.42 -19.00 0.58
C LEU A 389 6.56 -18.91 -0.96
N LEU A 390 5.79 -19.69 -1.72
CA LEU A 390 5.86 -19.69 -3.18
C LEU A 390 4.97 -18.62 -3.84
N THR A 391 3.91 -18.19 -3.18
CA THR A 391 2.84 -17.37 -3.76
C THR A 391 2.90 -15.91 -3.34
N ASP A 392 3.46 -15.61 -2.16
CA ASP A 392 3.40 -14.29 -1.53
C ASP A 392 4.81 -13.73 -1.35
N HIS A 393 5.05 -12.54 -1.91
CA HIS A 393 6.35 -11.87 -1.80
C HIS A 393 6.61 -11.41 -0.37
N ASP A 394 5.60 -10.88 0.34
CA ASP A 394 5.77 -10.35 1.69
C ASP A 394 6.06 -11.47 2.69
N ALA A 395 5.44 -12.64 2.51
CA ALA A 395 5.77 -13.83 3.28
C ALA A 395 7.23 -14.28 3.09
N ARG A 396 7.75 -14.22 1.86
CA ARG A 396 9.17 -14.55 1.59
C ARG A 396 10.12 -13.55 2.22
N THR A 397 9.84 -12.26 2.09
CA THR A 397 10.71 -11.21 2.63
C THR A 397 10.73 -11.26 4.15
N GLY A 398 9.59 -11.51 4.80
CA GLY A 398 9.47 -11.73 6.25
C GLY A 398 10.39 -12.85 6.76
N ILE A 399 10.26 -14.06 6.20
CA ILE A 399 11.08 -15.23 6.54
C ILE A 399 12.58 -14.92 6.40
N ILE A 400 12.99 -14.35 5.26
CA ILE A 400 14.41 -14.08 4.99
C ILE A 400 14.96 -13.05 5.98
N ARG A 401 14.21 -11.99 6.30
CA ARG A 401 14.62 -10.97 7.27
C ARG A 401 14.86 -11.58 8.65
N ASN A 402 13.97 -12.45 9.10
CA ASN A 402 14.07 -13.12 10.40
C ASN A 402 15.27 -14.08 10.47
N ILE A 403 15.49 -14.89 9.43
CA ILE A 403 16.69 -15.75 9.35
C ILE A 403 17.97 -14.91 9.42
N TRP A 404 18.09 -13.86 8.61
CA TRP A 404 19.29 -13.03 8.56
C TRP A 404 19.54 -12.22 9.83
N LEU A 405 18.50 -11.84 10.57
CA LEU A 405 18.62 -11.17 11.86
C LEU A 405 19.24 -12.08 12.94
N PHE A 406 19.08 -13.41 12.84
CA PHE A 406 19.59 -14.35 13.86
C PHE A 406 20.90 -15.03 13.47
N ILE A 407 21.36 -14.93 12.23
CA ILE A 407 22.68 -15.45 11.79
C ILE A 407 23.82 -14.90 12.65
N PRO A 408 23.96 -13.58 12.88
CA PRO A 408 25.08 -13.08 13.67
C PRO A 408 25.02 -13.52 15.13
N LEU A 409 23.82 -13.67 15.71
CA LEU A 409 23.64 -14.21 17.06
C LEU A 409 24.25 -15.62 17.18
N GLY A 410 23.95 -16.51 16.22
CA GLY A 410 24.51 -17.86 16.17
C GLY A 410 26.04 -17.87 16.07
N ALA A 411 26.61 -17.01 15.22
CA ALA A 411 28.06 -16.90 15.02
C ALA A 411 28.78 -16.41 16.30
N ILE A 412 28.26 -15.35 16.93
CA ILE A 412 28.81 -14.81 18.17
C ILE A 412 28.79 -15.86 19.29
N LEU A 413 27.69 -16.62 19.42
CA LEU A 413 27.56 -17.68 20.42
C LEU A 413 28.60 -18.79 20.24
N TYR A 414 28.88 -19.21 19.00
CA TYR A 414 29.93 -20.18 18.72
C TYR A 414 31.30 -19.70 19.23
N ARG A 415 31.62 -18.42 18.99
CA ARG A 415 32.90 -17.82 19.41
C ARG A 415 33.05 -17.72 20.92
N ILE A 416 31.97 -17.43 21.63
CA ILE A 416 31.96 -17.44 23.10
C ILE A 416 32.14 -18.87 23.62
N LYS A 417 31.33 -19.82 23.11
CA LYS A 417 31.37 -21.22 23.55
C LYS A 417 30.87 -22.17 22.45
N PRO A 418 31.75 -22.97 21.81
CA PRO A 418 31.38 -23.87 20.72
C PRO A 418 30.80 -25.18 21.26
N LYS A 419 29.65 -25.11 21.94
CA LYS A 419 28.91 -26.27 22.48
C LYS A 419 27.51 -26.33 21.88
N GLY A 420 27.05 -27.53 21.52
CA GLY A 420 25.76 -27.71 20.84
C GLY A 420 24.56 -27.15 21.60
N TRP A 421 24.58 -27.15 22.93
CA TRP A 421 23.51 -26.57 23.74
C TRP A 421 23.35 -25.04 23.57
N MET A 422 24.36 -24.34 23.04
CA MET A 422 24.23 -22.91 22.71
C MET A 422 23.20 -22.65 21.60
N LEU A 423 22.85 -23.65 20.80
CA LEU A 423 21.77 -23.56 19.81
C LEU A 423 20.38 -23.41 20.44
N LEU A 424 20.23 -23.69 21.74
CA LEU A 424 18.99 -23.42 22.47
C LEU A 424 18.77 -21.91 22.72
N VAL A 425 19.84 -21.11 22.70
CA VAL A 425 19.74 -19.67 22.99
C VAL A 425 18.91 -18.92 21.94
N PRO A 426 19.16 -19.06 20.62
CA PRO A 426 18.28 -18.49 19.58
C PRO A 426 16.81 -18.89 19.72
N ILE A 427 16.54 -20.16 20.05
CA ILE A 427 15.18 -20.70 20.19
C ILE A 427 14.47 -20.05 21.37
N VAL A 428 15.08 -20.10 22.56
CA VAL A 428 14.52 -19.52 23.79
C VAL A 428 14.35 -18.00 23.65
N PHE A 429 15.32 -17.34 23.02
CA PHE A 429 15.25 -15.90 22.80
C PHE A 429 14.14 -15.53 21.84
N SER A 430 13.93 -16.30 20.77
CA SER A 430 12.82 -16.06 19.86
C SER A 430 11.46 -16.27 20.54
N ILE A 431 11.31 -17.31 21.37
CA ILE A 431 10.08 -17.53 22.16
C ILE A 431 9.84 -16.33 23.09
N LEU A 432 10.89 -15.83 23.75
CA LEU A 432 10.77 -14.69 24.65
C LEU A 432 10.29 -13.43 23.92
N ILE A 433 10.81 -13.17 22.72
CA ILE A 433 10.38 -12.03 21.89
C ILE A 433 8.89 -12.13 21.57
N GLU A 434 8.42 -13.29 21.10
CA GLU A 434 7.00 -13.50 20.79
C GLU A 434 6.09 -13.34 22.02
N VAL A 435 6.52 -13.85 23.17
CA VAL A 435 5.78 -13.69 24.44
C VAL A 435 5.69 -12.22 24.82
N ILE A 436 6.78 -11.46 24.72
CA ILE A 436 6.78 -10.02 25.02
C ILE A 436 5.87 -9.26 24.05
N GLN A 437 5.92 -9.56 22.75
CA GLN A 437 5.07 -8.92 21.75
C GLN A 437 3.58 -9.20 21.99
N SER A 438 3.26 -10.44 22.35
CA SER A 438 1.90 -10.86 22.69
C SER A 438 1.40 -10.17 23.96
N LEU A 439 2.24 -10.00 24.99
CA LEU A 439 1.88 -9.32 26.23
C LEU A 439 1.70 -7.81 26.05
N LEU A 440 2.52 -7.18 25.21
CA LEU A 440 2.44 -5.75 24.93
C LEU A 440 1.37 -5.38 23.89
N GLY A 441 0.71 -6.38 23.29
CA GLY A 441 -0.26 -6.15 22.22
C GLY A 441 0.36 -5.54 20.96
N ILE A 442 1.68 -5.64 20.79
CA ILE A 442 2.44 -5.08 19.65
C ILE A 442 2.30 -6.00 18.42
N GLY A 443 2.05 -7.29 18.60
CA GLY A 443 1.88 -8.23 17.50
C GLY A 443 1.28 -9.56 17.95
N PHE A 444 0.93 -10.41 16.99
CA PHE A 444 0.53 -11.79 17.25
C PHE A 444 1.78 -12.67 17.47
N CYS A 445 1.61 -13.75 18.23
CA CYS A 445 2.64 -14.78 18.38
C CYS A 445 2.77 -15.55 17.05
N GLU A 446 3.86 -15.31 16.32
CA GLU A 446 4.11 -15.90 15.01
C GLU A 446 5.07 -17.08 15.13
N LEU A 447 4.54 -18.30 15.05
CA LEU A 447 5.36 -19.52 15.05
C LEU A 447 6.34 -19.57 13.86
N ASP A 448 6.01 -18.89 12.75
CA ASP A 448 6.89 -18.69 11.59
C ASP A 448 8.20 -17.98 12.00
N ASP A 449 8.12 -16.98 12.88
CA ASP A 449 9.25 -16.18 13.33
C ASP A 449 10.16 -16.99 14.25
N ILE A 450 9.58 -17.77 15.17
CA ILE A 450 10.34 -18.71 16.01
C ILE A 450 11.15 -19.68 15.16
N PHE A 451 10.54 -20.25 14.13
CA PHE A 451 11.23 -21.18 13.24
C PHE A 451 12.34 -20.49 12.43
N SER A 452 12.03 -19.33 11.82
CA SER A 452 12.97 -18.55 11.01
C SER A 452 14.19 -18.08 11.82
N ASN A 453 13.95 -17.52 13.01
CA ASN A 453 15.00 -17.04 13.92
C ASN A 453 15.89 -18.19 14.40
N SER A 454 15.28 -19.33 14.76
CA SER A 454 16.01 -20.53 15.17
C SER A 454 16.89 -21.07 14.04
N LEU A 455 16.38 -21.09 12.81
CA LEU A 455 17.14 -21.47 11.63
C LEU A 455 18.31 -20.52 11.37
N GLY A 456 18.10 -19.21 11.51
CA GLY A 456 19.16 -18.20 11.44
C GLY A 456 20.29 -18.46 12.43
N GLY A 457 19.95 -18.69 13.70
CA GLY A 457 20.93 -19.01 14.75
C GLY A 457 21.73 -20.28 14.44
N LEU A 458 21.08 -21.31 13.90
CA LEU A 458 21.77 -22.54 13.47
C LEU A 458 22.72 -22.30 12.29
N ILE A 459 22.29 -21.55 11.27
CA ILE A 459 23.12 -21.20 10.12
C ILE A 459 24.34 -20.42 10.58
N GLY A 460 24.16 -19.39 11.41
CA GLY A 460 25.27 -18.59 11.94
C GLY A 460 26.29 -19.38 12.74
N PHE A 461 25.82 -20.26 13.62
CA PHE A 461 26.70 -21.15 14.39
C PHE A 461 27.50 -22.09 13.49
N GLY A 462 26.88 -22.60 12.43
CA GLY A 462 27.52 -23.44 11.41
C GLY A 462 28.54 -22.68 10.56
N MET A 463 28.20 -21.46 10.11
CA MET A 463 29.09 -20.55 9.36
C MET A 463 30.38 -20.32 10.14
N GLU A 464 30.26 -19.98 11.42
CA GLU A 464 31.40 -19.64 12.25
C GLU A 464 32.30 -20.84 12.57
N LYS A 465 31.67 -22.02 12.75
CA LYS A 465 32.41 -23.28 12.85
C LYS A 465 33.27 -23.55 11.63
N LEU A 466 32.74 -23.33 10.42
CA LEU A 466 33.48 -23.52 9.18
C LEU A 466 34.64 -22.53 9.03
N LEU A 467 34.41 -21.26 9.35
CA LEU A 467 35.45 -20.23 9.33
C LEU A 467 36.59 -20.57 10.30
N PHE A 468 36.25 -21.07 11.49
CA PHE A 468 37.23 -21.53 12.48
C PHE A 468 38.05 -22.73 11.97
N GLU A 469 37.39 -23.76 11.45
CA GLU A 469 38.06 -24.96 10.91
C GLU A 469 38.98 -24.63 9.71
N GLN A 470 38.61 -23.68 8.84
CA GLN A 470 39.46 -23.25 7.72
C GLN A 470 40.68 -22.45 8.16
N LYS A 471 40.56 -21.59 9.19
CA LYS A 471 41.68 -20.82 9.75
C LYS A 471 42.75 -21.74 10.34
N ASP A 472 42.34 -22.76 11.09
CA ASP A 472 43.27 -23.74 11.68
C ASP A 472 44.01 -24.54 10.61
N ILE A 473 43.39 -24.81 9.45
CA ILE A 473 44.02 -25.52 8.34
C ILE A 473 45.05 -24.65 7.62
N LEU A 474 44.73 -23.38 7.35
CA LEU A 474 45.66 -22.44 6.70
C LEU A 474 46.88 -22.17 7.58
N PHE A 475 46.68 -22.02 8.89
CA PHE A 475 47.77 -21.85 9.86
C PHE A 475 48.64 -23.12 9.98
N ASN A 476 48.04 -24.31 9.97
CA ASN A 476 48.80 -25.57 9.99
C ASN A 476 49.51 -25.88 8.66
N LYS A 477 48.99 -25.40 7.52
CA LYS A 477 49.69 -25.47 6.23
C LYS A 477 50.88 -24.52 6.20
N SER A 478 50.75 -23.27 6.65
CA SER A 478 51.87 -22.32 6.67
C SER A 478 53.02 -22.78 7.58
N LEU A 479 52.72 -23.42 8.72
CA LEU A 479 53.72 -24.05 9.58
C LEU A 479 54.44 -25.25 8.95
N LYS A 480 53.81 -25.95 8.00
CA LYS A 480 54.42 -27.10 7.29
C LYS A 480 55.29 -26.69 6.10
N PHE A 481 55.08 -25.51 5.53
CA PHE A 481 55.93 -24.97 4.45
C PHE A 481 57.09 -24.09 4.95
N GLY A 482 57.14 -23.79 6.26
CA GLY A 482 58.23 -23.07 6.91
C GLY A 482 59.26 -23.95 7.63
N LYS A 483 59.33 -25.25 7.31
CA LYS A 483 60.34 -26.20 7.80
C LYS A 483 61.13 -26.81 6.66
#